data_AF-A0A433THJ2-F1
#
_entry.id   AF-A0A433THJ2-F1
#
_cell.length_a   1.000
_cell.length_b   1.000
_cell.length_c   1.000
_cell.angle_alpha   90.00
_cell.angle_beta   90.00
_cell.angle_gamma   90.00
#
_symmetry.space_group_name_H-M   'P 1'
#
loop_
_entity.id
_entity.type
_entity.pdbx_description
1 polymer ?
#
loop_
_entity_poly.entity_id
_entity_poly.type
_entity_poly.pdbx_seq_one_letter_code
_entity_poly.pdbx_strand_id
1 'polypeptide(L)'
;VCIYWYGQIFYDFSCFIAVFLAGVRCCCVVMPLKFKTVFTKSRTGKILLGLFVAAVCLRAPQLYSHRIVWVSNPDTNNTYLFCSNVKSIKTLDKVNDIVNRNIISSIAYTTVVVCVVTMIVKLREASKFRHSATTTLAPTETRLEKLQQKTHEKMSTKEMQLIQSVILLSAIFLFSQLPFQIYSTIRLFVPEFDTDGSQVFLFAIANHISTTFSFLNCSVNIFVYLTYNRKYRDEVCSLYCLKREENRK
;
A
#
# COMPACT_ATOMS: atom_id res chain seq x y z
N VAL A 1 -14.50 -4.92 19.18
CA VAL A 1 -15.21 -4.29 18.04
C VAL A 1 -14.78 -2.83 17.83
N CYS A 2 -14.93 -1.93 18.81
CA CYS A 2 -14.56 -0.51 18.65
C CYS A 2 -13.13 -0.27 18.08
N ILE A 3 -12.11 -0.97 18.58
CA ILE A 3 -10.69 -0.82 18.14
C ILE A 3 -10.47 -1.21 16.67
N TYR A 4 -11.24 -2.18 16.15
CA TYR A 4 -11.10 -2.66 14.77
C TYR A 4 -11.28 -1.53 13.75
N TRP A 5 -12.25 -0.64 14.01
CA TRP A 5 -12.57 0.48 13.12
C TRP A 5 -11.47 1.54 13.06
N TYR A 6 -10.70 1.72 14.13
CA TYR A 6 -9.50 2.56 14.10
C TYR A 6 -8.41 1.93 13.24
N GLY A 7 -8.20 0.62 13.35
CA GLY A 7 -7.25 -0.13 12.52
C GLY A 7 -7.54 0.00 11.03
N GLN A 8 -8.81 0.09 10.66
CA GLN A 8 -9.25 0.26 9.28
C GLN A 8 -8.81 1.60 8.64
N ILE A 9 -8.67 2.68 9.42
CA ILE A 9 -8.17 3.97 8.91
C ILE A 9 -6.73 3.84 8.45
N PHE A 10 -5.89 3.18 9.26
CA PHE A 10 -4.49 2.95 8.93
C PHE A 10 -4.34 2.02 7.72
N TYR A 11 -5.26 1.06 7.59
CA TYR A 11 -5.32 0.19 6.44
C TYR A 11 -5.64 0.97 5.15
N ASP A 12 -6.69 1.79 5.15
CA ASP A 12 -7.05 2.61 3.99
C ASP A 12 -5.93 3.61 3.65
N PHE A 13 -5.33 4.23 4.67
CA PHE A 13 -4.20 5.13 4.48
C PHE A 13 -3.00 4.42 3.83
N SER A 14 -2.69 3.19 4.27
CA SER A 14 -1.64 2.37 3.65
C SER A 14 -1.97 2.03 2.19
N CYS A 15 -3.23 1.73 1.87
CA CYS A 15 -3.69 1.50 0.50
C CYS A 15 -3.56 2.76 -0.36
N PHE A 16 -3.95 3.93 0.16
CA PHE A 16 -3.81 5.20 -0.54
C PHE A 16 -2.35 5.58 -0.78
N ILE A 17 -1.46 5.30 0.18
CA ILE A 17 -0.01 5.43 -0.01
C ILE A 17 0.46 4.51 -1.14
N ALA A 18 0.04 3.24 -1.17
CA ALA A 18 0.42 2.30 -2.21
C ALA A 18 -0.02 2.79 -3.61
N VAL A 19 -1.25 3.28 -3.73
CA VAL A 19 -1.79 3.86 -4.98
C VAL A 19 -1.00 5.09 -5.40
N PHE A 20 -0.75 6.01 -4.46
CA PHE A 20 0.04 7.21 -4.71
C PHE A 20 1.46 6.86 -5.17
N LEU A 21 2.13 5.93 -4.48
CA LEU A 21 3.47 5.48 -4.84
C LEU A 21 3.50 4.81 -6.22
N ALA A 22 2.51 3.97 -6.55
CA ALA A 22 2.38 3.37 -7.87
C ALA A 22 2.23 4.44 -8.97
N GLY A 23 1.38 5.45 -8.73
CA GLY A 23 1.21 6.59 -9.64
C GLY A 23 2.48 7.43 -9.79
N VAL A 24 3.17 7.76 -8.70
CA VAL A 24 4.46 8.47 -8.69
C VAL A 24 5.46 7.74 -9.59
N ARG A 25 5.61 6.42 -9.43
CA ARG A 25 6.55 5.62 -10.23
C ARG A 25 6.14 5.50 -11.69
N CYS A 26 4.85 5.36 -11.98
CA CYS A 26 4.35 5.38 -13.35
C CYS A 26 4.72 6.72 -14.02
N CYS A 27 4.48 7.84 -13.33
CA CYS A 27 4.85 9.18 -13.79
C CYS A 27 6.37 9.36 -13.97
N CYS A 28 7.21 8.76 -13.11
CA CYS A 28 8.68 8.79 -13.31
C CYS A 28 9.08 8.23 -14.67
N VAL A 29 8.44 7.13 -15.08
CA VAL A 29 8.82 6.39 -16.29
C VAL A 29 8.19 7.02 -17.53
N VAL A 30 6.93 7.48 -17.44
CA VAL A 30 6.23 8.11 -18.56
C VAL A 30 6.71 9.54 -18.80
N MET A 31 7.05 10.30 -17.75
CA MET A 31 7.42 11.72 -17.82
C MET A 31 8.68 12.05 -16.98
N PRO A 32 9.86 11.55 -17.36
CA PRO A 32 11.08 11.72 -16.58
C PRO A 32 11.50 13.19 -16.40
N LEU A 33 11.29 14.04 -17.41
CA LEU A 33 11.69 15.46 -17.40
C LEU A 33 10.84 16.33 -16.46
N LYS A 34 9.55 16.01 -16.28
CA LYS A 34 8.66 16.77 -15.39
C LYS A 34 8.61 16.21 -13.98
N PHE A 35 9.12 14.99 -13.76
CA PHE A 35 9.01 14.29 -12.49
C PHE A 35 9.60 15.07 -11.31
N LYS A 36 10.83 15.58 -11.44
CA LYS A 36 11.52 16.32 -10.35
C LYS A 36 10.82 17.63 -9.98
N THR A 37 10.13 18.26 -10.93
CA THR A 37 9.40 19.51 -10.72
C THR A 37 8.03 19.27 -10.12
N VAL A 38 7.36 18.18 -10.49
CA VAL A 38 6.02 17.82 -9.99
C VAL A 38 6.08 17.24 -8.57
N PHE A 39 7.02 16.31 -8.31
CA PHE A 39 7.10 15.58 -7.04
C PHE A 39 8.24 16.11 -6.16
N THR A 40 7.97 17.22 -5.47
CA THR A 40 8.87 17.76 -4.44
C THR A 40 8.50 17.26 -3.04
N LYS A 41 9.49 17.20 -2.13
CA LYS A 41 9.28 16.69 -0.75
C LYS A 41 8.13 17.40 -0.02
N SER A 42 8.03 18.72 -0.16
CA SER A 42 6.98 19.52 0.47
C SER A 42 5.59 19.20 -0.10
N ARG A 43 5.48 19.02 -1.43
CA ARG A 43 4.21 18.64 -2.07
C ARG A 43 3.79 17.23 -1.69
N THR A 44 4.72 16.28 -1.69
CA THR A 44 4.45 14.90 -1.25
C THR A 44 3.95 14.87 0.19
N GLY A 45 4.55 15.63 1.11
CA GLY A 45 4.07 15.73 2.49
C GLY A 45 2.62 16.23 2.59
N LYS A 46 2.27 17.27 1.83
CA LYS A 46 0.89 17.80 1.78
C LYS A 46 -0.10 16.78 1.20
N ILE A 47 0.29 16.05 0.14
CA ILE A 47 -0.55 15.00 -0.44
C ILE A 47 -0.77 13.87 0.56
N LEU A 48 0.28 13.40 1.24
CA LEU A 48 0.17 12.35 2.26
C LEU A 48 -0.73 12.79 3.43
N LEU A 49 -0.61 14.03 3.89
CA LEU A 49 -1.52 14.58 4.90
C LEU A 49 -2.97 14.61 4.39
N GLY A 50 -3.19 15.03 3.15
CA GLY A 50 -4.51 15.01 2.51
C GLY A 50 -5.10 13.60 2.41
N LEU A 51 -4.29 12.60 2.05
CA LEU A 51 -4.72 11.19 1.99
C LEU A 51 -5.07 10.64 3.38
N PHE A 52 -4.34 11.05 4.42
CA PHE A 52 -4.66 10.67 5.80
C PHE A 52 -6.00 11.27 6.25
N VAL A 53 -6.20 12.57 6.01
CA VAL A 53 -7.48 13.24 6.30
C VAL A 53 -8.61 12.59 5.52
N ALA A 54 -8.41 12.26 4.24
CA ALA A 54 -9.40 11.54 3.43
C ALA A 54 -9.75 10.17 4.04
N ALA A 55 -8.76 9.38 4.48
CA ALA A 55 -9.00 8.09 5.14
C ALA A 55 -9.82 8.24 6.43
N VAL A 56 -9.53 9.27 7.25
CA VAL A 56 -10.31 9.58 8.45
C VAL A 56 -11.74 10.00 8.09
N CYS A 57 -11.91 10.89 7.11
CA CYS A 57 -13.24 11.36 6.68
C CYS A 57 -14.11 10.22 6.13
N LEU A 58 -13.54 9.32 5.33
CA LEU A 58 -14.23 8.15 4.76
C LEU A 58 -14.74 7.18 5.84
N ARG A 59 -14.04 7.10 6.98
CA ARG A 59 -14.40 6.24 8.12
C ARG A 59 -15.10 6.98 9.26
N ALA A 60 -15.25 8.30 9.17
CA ALA A 60 -15.87 9.12 10.21
C ALA A 60 -17.28 8.65 10.58
N PRO A 61 -18.20 8.32 9.63
CA PRO A 61 -19.54 7.87 9.99
C PRO A 61 -19.53 6.60 10.86
N GLN A 62 -18.59 5.69 10.62
CA GLN A 62 -18.44 4.43 11.33
C GLN A 62 -17.81 4.64 12.71
N LEU A 63 -16.85 5.58 12.83
CA LEU A 63 -16.31 5.99 14.13
C LEU A 63 -17.40 6.57 15.04
N TYR A 64 -18.29 7.42 14.50
CA TYR A 64 -19.39 7.99 15.28
C TYR A 64 -20.50 6.98 15.64
N SER A 65 -20.54 5.85 14.93
CA SER A 65 -21.58 4.83 15.12
C SER A 65 -21.33 3.91 16.32
N HIS A 66 -20.06 3.78 16.73
CA HIS A 66 -19.66 2.96 17.86
C HIS A 66 -19.34 3.84 19.06
N ARG A 67 -20.08 3.67 20.15
CA ARG A 67 -19.91 4.45 21.39
C ARG A 67 -19.42 3.55 22.49
N ILE A 68 -18.45 4.03 23.25
CA ILE A 68 -18.02 3.34 24.47
C ILE A 68 -18.93 3.84 25.60
N VAL A 69 -19.69 2.93 26.19
CA VAL A 69 -20.67 3.22 27.24
C VAL A 69 -20.31 2.39 28.47
N TRP A 70 -20.41 3.00 29.65
CA TRP A 70 -20.28 2.27 30.91
C TRP A 70 -21.58 1.49 31.17
N VAL A 71 -21.45 0.17 31.30
CA VAL A 71 -22.56 -0.73 31.61
C VAL A 71 -22.28 -1.36 32.97
N SER A 72 -23.23 -1.21 33.90
CA SER A 72 -23.18 -1.89 35.19
C SER A 72 -24.00 -3.17 35.10
N ASN A 73 -23.40 -4.30 35.48
CA ASN A 73 -24.13 -5.56 35.59
C ASN A 73 -24.81 -5.63 36.96
N PRO A 74 -26.15 -5.62 37.04
CA PRO A 74 -26.87 -5.64 38.30
C PRO A 74 -26.65 -6.94 39.09
N ASP A 75 -26.32 -8.06 38.43
CA ASP A 75 -26.14 -9.36 39.09
C ASP A 75 -24.75 -9.54 39.71
N THR A 76 -23.75 -8.80 39.23
CA THR A 76 -22.35 -8.93 39.69
C THR A 76 -21.79 -7.64 40.29
N ASN A 77 -22.57 -6.56 40.31
CA ASN A 77 -22.19 -5.21 40.75
C ASN A 77 -20.87 -4.68 40.13
N ASN A 78 -20.50 -5.22 38.97
CA ASN A 78 -19.31 -4.84 38.23
C ASN A 78 -19.68 -3.89 37.10
N THR A 79 -18.96 -2.76 37.02
CA THR A 79 -19.09 -1.81 35.90
C THR A 79 -17.99 -2.09 34.89
N TYR A 80 -18.35 -2.27 33.62
CA TYR A 80 -17.40 -2.47 32.53
C TYR A 80 -17.71 -1.54 31.35
N LEU A 81 -16.67 -1.27 30.55
CA LEU A 81 -16.79 -0.51 29.30
C LEU A 81 -17.33 -1.45 28.22
N PHE A 82 -18.48 -1.11 27.65
CA PHE A 82 -19.09 -1.84 26.55
C PHE A 82 -19.17 -0.96 25.29
N CYS A 83 -18.87 -1.56 24.14
CA CYS A 83 -19.00 -0.89 22.85
C CYS A 83 -20.45 -1.03 22.37
N SER A 84 -21.25 0.02 22.55
CA SER A 84 -22.65 0.06 22.14
C SER A 84 -22.81 0.66 20.75
N ASN A 85 -23.78 0.15 19.99
CA ASN A 85 -24.07 0.58 18.63
C ASN A 85 -25.25 1.55 18.60
N VAL A 86 -25.18 2.57 17.75
CA VAL A 86 -26.33 3.45 17.48
C VAL A 86 -27.42 2.70 16.70
N LYS A 87 -28.68 3.12 16.84
CA LYS A 87 -29.83 2.48 16.15
C LYS A 87 -29.66 2.41 14.62
N SER A 88 -28.97 3.37 14.02
CA SER A 88 -28.75 3.46 12.57
C SER A 88 -27.52 2.69 12.06
N ILE A 89 -26.88 1.87 12.90
CA ILE A 89 -25.65 1.14 12.55
C ILE A 89 -25.80 0.30 11.28
N LYS A 90 -26.94 -0.40 11.09
CA LYS A 90 -27.17 -1.26 9.92
C LYS A 90 -27.15 -0.49 8.61
N THR A 91 -27.69 0.74 8.59
CA THR A 91 -27.67 1.60 7.40
C THR A 91 -26.25 2.11 7.13
N LEU A 92 -25.52 2.49 8.19
CA LEU A 92 -24.15 2.98 8.09
C LEU A 92 -23.17 1.88 7.66
N ASP A 93 -23.37 0.65 8.11
CA ASP A 93 -22.59 -0.51 7.69
C ASP A 93 -22.83 -0.83 6.22
N LYS A 94 -24.09 -0.82 5.76
CA LYS A 94 -24.42 -1.00 4.33
C LYS A 94 -23.76 0.06 3.45
N VAL A 95 -23.81 1.34 3.86
CA VAL A 95 -23.15 2.42 3.12
C VAL A 95 -21.63 2.21 3.09
N ASN A 96 -21.01 1.84 4.21
CA ASN A 96 -19.58 1.54 4.26
C ASN A 96 -19.20 0.35 3.36
N ASP A 97 -20.00 -0.69 3.35
CA ASP A 97 -19.75 -1.88 2.55
C ASP A 97 -19.81 -1.58 1.05
N ILE A 98 -20.79 -0.78 0.62
CA ILE A 98 -20.92 -0.39 -0.80
C ILE A 98 -19.82 0.60 -1.18
N VAL A 99 -19.67 1.69 -0.42
CA VAL A 99 -18.79 2.80 -0.82
C VAL A 99 -17.32 2.49 -0.52
N ASN A 100 -16.99 2.19 0.74
CA ASN A 100 -15.60 2.06 1.17
C ASN A 100 -15.02 0.71 0.76
N ARG A 101 -15.72 -0.40 1.05
CA ARG A 101 -15.17 -1.75 0.79
C ARG A 101 -15.25 -2.17 -0.67
N ASN A 102 -16.27 -1.71 -1.41
CA ASN A 102 -16.42 -2.05 -2.82
C ASN A 102 -15.93 -0.94 -3.75
N ILE A 103 -16.62 0.21 -3.82
CA ILE A 103 -16.32 1.24 -4.84
C ILE A 103 -14.90 1.79 -4.70
N ILE A 104 -14.56 2.35 -3.54
CA ILE A 104 -13.25 2.97 -3.31
C ILE A 104 -12.13 1.94 -3.40
N SER A 105 -12.34 0.76 -2.80
CA SER A 105 -11.36 -0.33 -2.85
C SER A 105 -11.11 -0.82 -4.28
N SER A 106 -12.16 -0.97 -5.09
CA SER A 106 -12.05 -1.41 -6.49
C SER A 106 -11.36 -0.37 -7.38
N ILE A 107 -11.64 0.93 -7.16
CA ILE A 107 -10.97 2.02 -7.88
C ILE A 107 -9.48 2.03 -7.53
N ALA A 108 -9.14 1.93 -6.24
CA ALA A 108 -7.76 1.87 -5.79
C ALA A 108 -7.02 0.65 -6.37
N TYR A 109 -7.64 -0.53 -6.31
CA TYR A 109 -7.08 -1.77 -6.84
C TYR A 109 -6.81 -1.66 -8.36
N THR A 110 -7.83 -1.25 -9.12
CA THR A 110 -7.73 -1.08 -10.58
C THR A 110 -6.66 -0.05 -10.95
N THR A 111 -6.57 1.06 -10.21
CA THR A 111 -5.54 2.09 -10.43
C THR A 111 -4.13 1.52 -10.26
N VAL A 112 -3.90 0.72 -9.22
CA VAL A 112 -2.60 0.06 -9.00
C VAL A 112 -2.29 -0.92 -10.12
N VAL A 113 -3.26 -1.73 -10.55
CA VAL A 113 -3.09 -2.67 -11.68
C VAL A 113 -2.64 -1.91 -12.93
N VAL A 114 -3.35 -0.85 -13.32
CA VAL A 114 -3.02 -0.04 -14.50
C VAL A 114 -1.62 0.58 -14.38
N CYS A 115 -1.26 1.11 -13.21
CA CYS A 115 0.06 1.68 -12.98
C CYS A 115 1.18 0.64 -13.12
N VAL A 116 0.99 -0.55 -12.54
CA VAL A 116 1.97 -1.65 -12.61
C VAL A 116 2.14 -2.14 -14.05
N VAL A 117 1.04 -2.37 -14.77
CA VAL A 117 1.09 -2.81 -16.17
C VAL A 117 1.80 -1.77 -17.03
N THR A 118 1.44 -0.49 -16.91
CA THR A 118 2.08 0.61 -17.63
C THR A 118 3.58 0.66 -17.36
N MET A 119 3.98 0.54 -16.09
CA MET A 119 5.38 0.55 -15.69
C MET A 119 6.16 -0.64 -16.27
N ILE A 120 5.60 -1.86 -16.23
CA ILE A 120 6.23 -3.06 -16.81
C ILE A 120 6.42 -2.88 -18.32
N VAL A 121 5.41 -2.42 -19.05
CA VAL A 121 5.48 -2.21 -20.49
C VAL A 121 6.58 -1.20 -20.83
N LYS A 122 6.57 -0.03 -20.18
CA LYS A 122 7.55 1.04 -20.45
C LYS A 122 8.98 0.64 -20.09
N LEU A 123 9.17 -0.15 -19.03
CA LEU A 123 10.49 -0.69 -18.69
C LEU A 123 10.99 -1.69 -19.73
N ARG A 124 10.11 -2.55 -20.25
CA ARG A 124 10.47 -3.50 -21.32
C ARG A 124 10.86 -2.77 -22.60
N GLU A 125 10.11 -1.74 -22.98
CA GLU A 125 10.45 -0.87 -24.13
C GLU A 125 11.81 -0.20 -23.94
N ALA A 126 12.04 0.44 -22.79
CA ALA A 126 13.32 1.08 -22.47
C ALA A 126 14.49 0.08 -22.40
N SER A 127 14.24 -1.16 -21.96
CA SER A 127 15.25 -2.23 -21.95
C SER A 127 15.63 -2.66 -23.36
N LYS A 128 14.64 -2.89 -24.24
CA LYS A 128 14.88 -3.27 -25.64
C LYS A 128 15.65 -2.17 -26.39
N PHE A 129 15.26 -0.91 -26.23
CA PHE A 129 15.94 0.21 -26.87
C PHE A 129 17.42 0.31 -26.47
N ARG A 130 17.73 0.13 -25.17
CA ARG A 130 19.12 0.11 -24.68
C ARG A 130 19.94 -1.01 -25.29
N HIS A 131 19.40 -2.23 -25.36
CA HIS A 131 20.10 -3.36 -25.99
C HIS A 131 20.39 -3.11 -27.48
N SER A 132 19.44 -2.51 -28.21
CA SER A 132 19.64 -2.18 -29.63
C SER A 132 20.68 -1.08 -29.85
N ALA A 133 20.77 -0.09 -28.97
CA ALA A 133 21.75 1.00 -29.08
C ALA A 133 23.19 0.56 -28.76
N THR A 134 23.38 -0.45 -27.90
CA THR A 134 24.71 -0.98 -27.55
C THR A 134 25.35 -1.81 -28.67
N THR A 135 24.56 -2.41 -29.57
CA THR A 135 25.08 -3.22 -30.68
C THR A 135 25.65 -2.38 -31.83
N THR A 136 25.32 -1.08 -31.91
CA THR A 136 25.69 -0.22 -33.06
C THR A 136 26.94 0.64 -32.84
N LEU A 137 27.46 0.74 -31.61
CA LEU A 137 28.67 1.54 -31.33
C LEU A 137 29.94 0.67 -31.43
N ALA A 138 30.56 0.75 -32.62
CA ALA A 138 31.90 0.23 -32.91
C ALA A 138 32.98 0.97 -32.09
N PRO A 139 34.19 0.40 -31.93
CA PRO A 139 35.13 0.76 -30.88
C PRO A 139 35.95 2.00 -31.28
N THR A 140 35.39 3.19 -31.09
CA THR A 140 36.17 4.44 -31.14
C THR A 140 35.68 5.35 -30.02
N GLU A 141 35.85 4.92 -28.78
CA GLU A 141 35.48 5.71 -27.61
C GLU A 141 36.71 6.03 -26.77
N THR A 142 36.90 7.34 -26.59
CA THR A 142 37.95 7.94 -25.78
C THR A 142 37.74 7.58 -24.30
N ARG A 143 38.81 7.50 -23.50
CA ARG A 143 38.74 7.09 -22.07
C ARG A 143 37.75 7.92 -21.23
N LEU A 144 37.50 9.17 -21.63
CA LEU A 144 36.56 10.10 -21.00
C LEU A 144 35.09 9.74 -21.29
N GLU A 145 34.79 9.30 -22.52
CA GLU A 145 33.45 8.86 -22.95
C GLU A 145 33.06 7.56 -22.25
N LYS A 146 34.01 6.62 -22.12
CA LYS A 146 33.82 5.40 -21.30
C LYS A 146 33.52 5.71 -19.84
N LEU A 147 34.13 6.75 -19.26
CA LEU A 147 33.86 7.17 -17.88
C LEU A 147 32.47 7.81 -17.74
N GLN A 148 32.05 8.65 -18.70
CA GLN A 148 30.71 9.25 -18.72
C GLN A 148 29.62 8.19 -18.94
N GLN A 149 29.83 7.25 -19.88
CA GLN A 149 28.90 6.16 -20.15
C GLN A 149 28.77 5.21 -18.97
N LYS A 150 29.90 4.82 -18.34
CA LYS A 150 29.89 3.99 -17.12
C LYS A 150 29.22 4.68 -15.93
N THR A 151 29.31 6.01 -15.86
CA THR A 151 28.64 6.82 -14.82
C THR A 151 27.13 6.91 -15.08
N HIS A 152 26.73 7.11 -16.34
CA HIS A 152 25.34 7.15 -16.78
C HIS A 152 24.65 5.78 -16.61
N GLU A 153 25.30 4.68 -16.98
CA GLU A 153 24.83 3.32 -16.73
C GLU A 153 24.65 3.04 -15.24
N LYS A 154 25.64 3.41 -14.40
CA LYS A 154 25.57 3.17 -12.96
C LYS A 154 24.43 3.94 -12.29
N MET A 155 24.07 5.13 -12.78
CA MET A 155 22.87 5.85 -12.33
C MET A 155 21.58 5.15 -12.79
N SER A 156 21.51 4.76 -14.06
CA SER A 156 20.37 4.03 -14.63
C SER A 156 20.07 2.72 -13.88
N THR A 157 21.10 1.96 -13.46
CA THR A 157 20.92 0.72 -12.70
C THR A 157 20.34 0.96 -11.31
N LYS A 158 20.72 2.04 -10.63
CA LYS A 158 20.15 2.41 -9.32
C LYS A 158 18.68 2.79 -9.44
N GLU A 159 18.33 3.56 -10.45
CA GLU A 159 16.93 3.93 -10.73
C GLU A 159 16.10 2.69 -11.08
N MET A 160 16.66 1.77 -11.87
CA MET A 160 16.03 0.49 -12.20
C MET A 160 15.75 -0.35 -10.95
N GLN A 161 16.71 -0.49 -10.03
CA GLN A 161 16.52 -1.24 -8.78
C GLN A 161 15.38 -0.66 -7.93
N LEU A 162 15.29 0.67 -7.84
CA LEU A 162 14.19 1.32 -7.14
C LEU A 162 12.85 1.03 -7.81
N ILE A 163 12.79 1.05 -9.13
CA ILE A 163 11.55 0.75 -9.87
C ILE A 163 11.15 -0.72 -9.68
N GLN A 164 12.10 -1.65 -9.78
CA GLN A 164 11.87 -3.09 -9.53
C GLN A 164 11.31 -3.34 -8.13
N SER A 165 11.83 -2.65 -7.10
CA SER A 165 11.32 -2.77 -5.74
C SER A 165 9.83 -2.41 -5.64
N VAL A 166 9.40 -1.36 -6.35
CA VAL A 166 8.02 -0.89 -6.29
C VAL A 166 7.09 -1.80 -7.08
N ILE A 167 7.54 -2.34 -8.22
CA ILE A 167 6.77 -3.36 -8.95
C ILE A 167 6.54 -4.57 -8.05
N LEU A 168 7.58 -5.04 -7.35
CA LEU A 168 7.46 -6.18 -6.45
C LEU A 168 6.51 -5.87 -5.28
N LEU A 169 6.66 -4.73 -4.62
CA LEU A 169 5.75 -4.30 -3.54
C LEU A 169 4.30 -4.18 -4.04
N SER A 170 4.10 -3.62 -5.23
CA SER A 170 2.76 -3.46 -5.81
C SER A 170 2.16 -4.82 -6.19
N ALA A 171 2.96 -5.76 -6.71
CA ALA A 171 2.51 -7.11 -7.01
C ALA A 171 2.11 -7.87 -5.74
N ILE A 172 2.92 -7.77 -4.67
CA ILE A 172 2.61 -8.36 -3.36
C ILE A 172 1.31 -7.76 -2.81
N PHE A 173 1.16 -6.43 -2.87
CA PHE A 173 -0.06 -5.75 -2.48
C PHE A 173 -1.28 -6.24 -3.27
N LEU A 174 -1.19 -6.32 -4.60
CA LEU A 174 -2.29 -6.80 -5.45
C LEU A 174 -2.70 -8.23 -5.15
N PHE A 175 -1.73 -9.12 -4.94
CA PHE A 175 -1.98 -10.51 -4.58
C PHE A 175 -2.60 -10.64 -3.18
N SER A 176 -2.09 -9.85 -2.22
CA SER A 176 -2.62 -9.77 -0.87
C SER A 176 -4.04 -9.22 -0.79
N GLN A 177 -4.36 -8.25 -1.64
CA GLN A 177 -5.66 -7.59 -1.67
C GLN A 177 -6.71 -8.39 -2.43
N LEU A 178 -6.31 -9.33 -3.29
CA LEU A 178 -7.22 -10.07 -4.16
C LEU A 178 -8.29 -10.86 -3.37
N PRO A 179 -7.96 -11.64 -2.31
CA PRO A 179 -8.98 -12.31 -1.51
C PRO A 179 -10.01 -11.34 -0.96
N PHE A 180 -9.56 -10.16 -0.50
CA PHE A 180 -10.44 -9.11 0.01
C PHE A 180 -11.43 -8.61 -1.04
N GLN A 181 -10.96 -8.33 -2.25
CA GLN A 181 -11.83 -7.87 -3.34
C GLN A 181 -12.87 -8.92 -3.71
N ILE A 182 -12.47 -10.19 -3.78
CA ILE A 182 -13.35 -11.29 -4.16
C ILE A 182 -14.50 -11.42 -3.16
N TYR A 183 -14.21 -11.57 -1.86
CA TYR A 183 -15.28 -11.79 -0.89
C TYR A 183 -16.12 -10.53 -0.65
N SER A 184 -15.54 -9.33 -0.73
CA SER A 184 -16.28 -8.07 -0.62
C SER A 184 -17.30 -7.91 -1.75
N THR A 185 -16.94 -8.36 -2.96
CA THR A 185 -17.83 -8.39 -4.12
C THR A 185 -18.92 -9.44 -3.95
N ILE A 186 -18.57 -10.67 -3.53
CA ILE A 186 -19.54 -11.75 -3.29
C ILE A 186 -20.61 -11.31 -2.28
N ARG A 187 -20.19 -10.66 -1.19
CA ARG A 187 -21.09 -10.13 -0.16
C ARG A 187 -22.08 -9.08 -0.68
N LEU A 188 -21.75 -8.37 -1.76
CA LEU A 188 -22.64 -7.38 -2.38
C LEU A 188 -23.73 -8.05 -3.23
N PHE A 189 -23.44 -9.19 -3.84
CA PHE A 189 -24.40 -9.94 -4.66
C PHE A 189 -25.20 -10.99 -3.88
N VAL A 190 -24.64 -11.52 -2.80
CA VAL A 190 -25.25 -12.57 -1.96
C VAL A 190 -25.40 -12.02 -0.53
N PRO A 191 -26.55 -11.42 -0.18
CA PRO A 191 -26.79 -10.88 1.15
C PRO A 191 -26.73 -11.93 2.26
N GLU A 192 -26.93 -13.21 1.92
CA GLU A 192 -26.79 -14.34 2.84
C GLU A 192 -25.33 -14.65 3.22
N PHE A 193 -24.36 -14.12 2.45
CA PHE A 193 -22.93 -14.18 2.71
C PHE A 193 -22.51 -13.01 3.61
N ASP A 194 -23.14 -12.91 4.78
CA ASP A 194 -22.91 -11.85 5.75
C ASP A 194 -22.86 -12.42 7.18
N THR A 195 -22.42 -11.59 8.12
CA THR A 195 -22.37 -11.85 9.57
C THR A 195 -23.70 -12.30 10.18
N ASP A 196 -24.83 -11.86 9.60
CA ASP A 196 -26.19 -12.22 10.02
C ASP A 196 -26.86 -13.27 9.08
N GLY A 197 -26.15 -13.75 8.05
CA GLY A 197 -26.71 -14.60 7.00
C GLY A 197 -26.56 -16.10 7.25
N SER A 198 -27.17 -16.94 6.41
CA SER A 198 -27.06 -18.40 6.55
C SER A 198 -25.64 -18.94 6.30
N GLN A 199 -24.75 -18.15 5.68
CA GLN A 199 -23.40 -18.55 5.28
C GLN A 199 -22.30 -17.91 6.14
N VAL A 200 -22.56 -17.66 7.43
CA VAL A 200 -21.59 -17.02 8.36
C VAL A 200 -20.24 -17.74 8.39
N PHE A 201 -20.22 -19.07 8.35
CA PHE A 201 -18.98 -19.85 8.42
C PHE A 201 -18.07 -19.60 7.21
N LEU A 202 -18.63 -19.60 6.00
CA LEU A 202 -17.88 -19.33 4.77
C LEU A 202 -17.39 -17.88 4.73
N PHE A 203 -18.24 -16.93 5.16
CA PHE A 203 -17.87 -15.53 5.32
C PHE A 203 -16.70 -15.36 6.31
N ALA A 204 -16.77 -16.03 7.46
CA ALA A 204 -15.73 -15.99 8.47
C ALA A 204 -14.39 -16.51 7.94
N ILE A 205 -14.39 -17.66 7.26
CA ILE A 205 -13.18 -18.21 6.62
C ILE A 205 -12.59 -17.22 5.60
N ALA A 206 -13.42 -16.70 4.68
CA ALA A 206 -12.96 -15.75 3.67
C ALA A 206 -12.37 -14.47 4.29
N ASN A 207 -12.99 -13.97 5.36
CA ASN A 207 -12.50 -12.83 6.11
C ASN A 207 -11.15 -13.14 6.80
N HIS A 208 -11.00 -14.32 7.41
CA HIS A 208 -9.74 -14.74 8.03
C HIS A 208 -8.59 -14.89 7.01
N ILE A 209 -8.86 -15.50 5.85
CA ILE A 209 -7.89 -15.62 4.77
C ILE A 209 -7.44 -14.23 4.31
N SER A 210 -8.39 -13.34 4.03
CA SER A 210 -8.08 -11.97 3.55
C SER A 210 -7.29 -11.16 4.57
N THR A 211 -7.64 -11.29 5.86
CA THR A 211 -6.93 -10.65 6.96
C THR A 211 -5.49 -11.16 7.07
N THR A 212 -5.30 -12.48 6.93
CA THR A 212 -3.97 -13.11 6.96
C THR A 212 -3.10 -12.61 5.82
N PHE A 213 -3.64 -12.55 4.60
CA PHE A 213 -2.92 -12.01 3.45
C PHE A 213 -2.56 -10.54 3.66
N SER A 214 -3.43 -9.75 4.28
CA SER A 214 -3.15 -8.34 4.60
C SER A 214 -1.98 -8.21 5.57
N PHE A 215 -1.93 -9.05 6.61
CA PHE A 215 -0.78 -9.08 7.53
C PHE A 215 0.52 -9.53 6.88
N LEU A 216 0.45 -10.50 5.96
CA LEU A 216 1.61 -10.90 5.17
C LEU A 216 2.15 -9.74 4.33
N ASN A 217 1.28 -8.96 3.69
CA ASN A 217 1.70 -7.79 2.91
C ASN A 217 2.47 -6.76 3.76
N CYS A 218 1.98 -6.45 4.97
CA CYS A 218 2.72 -5.58 5.89
C CYS A 218 4.08 -6.16 6.30
N SER A 219 4.14 -7.49 6.48
CA SER A 219 5.35 -8.18 6.97
C SER A 219 6.42 -8.36 5.90
N VAL A 220 6.04 -8.52 4.63
CA VAL A 220 6.99 -8.75 3.53
C VAL A 220 7.67 -7.45 3.06
N ASN A 221 7.01 -6.31 3.24
CA ASN A 221 7.51 -5.01 2.79
C ASN A 221 8.92 -4.69 3.29
N ILE A 222 9.23 -5.01 4.55
CA ILE A 222 10.56 -4.75 5.14
C ILE A 222 11.68 -5.51 4.41
N PHE A 223 11.43 -6.78 4.05
CA PHE A 223 12.41 -7.59 3.32
C PHE A 223 12.66 -7.04 1.92
N VAL A 224 11.60 -6.60 1.24
CA VAL A 224 11.74 -5.98 -0.09
C VAL A 224 12.56 -4.69 -0.01
N TYR A 225 12.32 -3.83 0.99
CA TYR A 225 13.12 -2.63 1.19
C TYR A 225 14.59 -2.95 1.51
N LEU A 226 14.84 -3.96 2.34
CA LEU A 226 16.20 -4.42 2.64
C LEU A 226 16.90 -5.02 1.42
N THR A 227 16.20 -5.65 0.49
CA THR A 227 16.83 -6.22 -0.71
C THR A 227 17.15 -5.13 -1.75
N TYR A 228 16.21 -4.23 -2.02
CA TYR A 228 16.29 -3.35 -3.21
C TYR A 228 16.62 -1.88 -2.90
N ASN A 229 16.40 -1.39 -1.68
CA ASN A 229 16.64 0.01 -1.34
C ASN A 229 17.98 0.15 -0.61
N ARG A 230 19.05 0.41 -1.37
CA ARG A 230 20.40 0.58 -0.82
C ARG A 230 20.47 1.64 0.28
N LYS A 231 19.77 2.78 0.11
CA LYS A 231 19.74 3.83 1.14
C LYS A 231 19.10 3.32 2.43
N TYR A 232 18.01 2.57 2.33
CA TYR A 232 17.36 1.96 3.49
C TYR A 232 18.30 1.00 4.23
N ARG A 233 19.05 0.16 3.50
CA ARG A 233 20.07 -0.70 4.11
C ARG A 233 21.18 0.08 4.79
N ASP A 234 21.66 1.14 4.15
CA ASP A 234 22.76 1.96 4.69
C ASP A 234 22.34 2.61 6.01
N GLU A 235 21.09 3.09 6.12
CA GLU A 235 20.51 3.61 7.38
C GLU A 235 20.28 2.51 8.44
N VAL A 236 19.85 1.32 8.03
CA VAL A 236 19.72 0.19 8.97
C VAL A 236 21.11 -0.21 9.48
N CYS A 237 22.10 -0.33 8.60
CA CYS A 237 23.49 -0.60 8.98
C CYS A 237 24.05 0.49 9.88
N SER A 238 23.77 1.78 9.63
CA SER A 238 24.25 2.86 10.51
C SER A 238 23.65 2.73 11.92
N LEU A 239 22.36 2.42 12.05
CA LEU A 239 21.71 2.15 13.33
C LEU A 239 22.34 0.96 14.08
N TYR A 240 22.65 -0.14 13.38
CA TYR A 240 23.30 -1.31 13.98
C TYR A 240 24.79 -1.07 14.30
N CYS A 241 25.51 -0.32 13.47
CA CYS A 241 26.92 0.01 13.68
C CYS A 241 27.11 1.00 14.83
N LEU A 242 26.25 2.01 14.95
CA LEU A 242 26.24 2.91 16.11
C LEU A 242 25.92 2.14 17.40
N LYS A 243 24.97 1.19 17.34
CA LYS A 243 24.67 0.30 18.47
C LYS A 243 25.82 -0.66 18.81
N ARG A 244 26.68 -1.00 17.85
CA ARG A 244 27.88 -1.81 18.09
C ARG A 244 29.00 -1.02 18.76
N GLU A 245 29.09 0.29 18.53
CA GLU A 245 30.06 1.17 19.21
C GLU A 245 29.61 1.56 20.63
N GLU A 246 28.29 1.71 20.85
CA GLU A 246 27.73 1.99 22.18
C GLU A 246 27.84 0.78 23.14
N ASN A 247 27.70 -0.45 22.64
CA ASN A 247 27.91 -1.68 23.44
C ASN A 247 29.40 -2.04 23.65
N ARG A 248 30.33 -1.20 23.17
CA ARG A 248 31.79 -1.42 23.29
C ARG A 248 32.48 -0.38 24.19
N LYS A 249 31.72 0.54 24.79
CA LYS A 249 32.14 1.46 25.84
C LYS A 249 31.56 1.00 27.17
#